data_AF-A0A524ADJ3-F1
#
_entry.id   AF-A0A524ADJ3-F1
#
_cell.length_a   1.000
_cell.length_b   1.000
_cell.length_c   1.000
_cell.angle_alpha   90.00
_cell.angle_beta   90.00
_cell.angle_gamma   90.00
#
_symmetry.space_group_name_H-M   'P 1'
#
loop_
_entity.id
_entity.type
_entity.pdbx_description
1 polymer ?
#
loop_
_entity_poly.entity_id
_entity_poly.type
_entity_poly.pdbx_seq_one_letter_code
_entity_poly.pdbx_strand_id
1 'polypeptide(L)'
;GDRAALIRDLRDDLYAAKICSYAQGFALLGAASQEYDYNLNYGEIARIWRGGCIIRAAFLDDIRAAFERNRDLSNLLMDAEFGQAVQSRQAALRRVIQTAVTNGVPCLAFSSALAYFDAYRTARLPANLTQAQRDYFGAHTYRRIDREGVFHSDWGA
;
A
#
# COMPACT_ATOMS: atom_id res chain seq x y z
N GLY A 1 15.58 -17.30 -19.50
CA GLY A 1 15.67 -17.94 -18.18
C GLY A 1 14.69 -19.11 -18.08
N ASP A 2 14.58 -19.73 -16.92
CA ASP A 2 13.61 -20.83 -16.67
C ASP A 2 12.16 -20.32 -16.72
N ARG A 3 11.36 -20.87 -17.63
CA ARG A 3 9.94 -20.54 -17.82
C ARG A 3 9.11 -20.84 -16.56
N ALA A 4 9.38 -21.96 -15.89
CA ALA A 4 8.60 -22.38 -14.73
C ALA A 4 8.86 -21.44 -13.54
N ALA A 5 10.10 -20.99 -13.35
CA ALA A 5 10.44 -19.96 -12.38
C ALA A 5 9.70 -18.65 -12.64
N LEU A 6 9.69 -18.14 -13.87
CA LEU A 6 9.00 -16.90 -14.19
C LEU A 6 7.47 -16.99 -13.94
N ILE A 7 6.85 -18.13 -14.23
CA ILE A 7 5.42 -18.35 -13.95
C ILE A 7 5.15 -18.32 -12.44
N ARG A 8 6.02 -18.93 -11.62
CA ARG A 8 5.89 -18.86 -10.15
C ARG A 8 6.05 -17.44 -9.65
N ASP A 9 7.01 -16.70 -10.19
CA ASP A 9 7.23 -15.30 -9.83
C ASP A 9 6.01 -14.44 -10.19
N LEU A 10 5.43 -14.63 -11.38
CA LEU A 10 4.21 -13.94 -11.81
C LEU A 10 3.01 -14.24 -10.90
N ARG A 11 2.86 -15.48 -10.43
CA ARG A 11 1.81 -15.86 -9.49
C ARG A 11 1.99 -15.14 -8.15
N ASP A 12 3.22 -15.10 -7.65
CA ASP A 12 3.52 -14.52 -6.34
C ASP A 12 3.45 -12.98 -6.39
N ASP A 13 3.89 -12.37 -7.49
CA ASP A 13 3.69 -10.96 -7.83
C ASP A 13 2.20 -10.59 -7.84
N LEU A 14 1.39 -11.28 -8.64
CA LEU A 14 -0.04 -11.04 -8.74
C LEU A 14 -0.74 -11.08 -7.37
N TYR A 15 -0.37 -12.06 -6.53
CA TYR A 15 -0.96 -12.19 -5.19
C TYR A 15 -0.54 -11.04 -4.27
N ALA A 16 0.75 -10.66 -4.25
CA ALA A 16 1.23 -9.53 -3.47
C ALA A 16 0.60 -8.20 -3.93
N ALA A 17 0.49 -7.99 -5.24
CA ALA A 17 -0.14 -6.81 -5.81
C ALA A 17 -1.64 -6.75 -5.48
N LYS A 18 -2.34 -7.89 -5.50
CA LYS A 18 -3.73 -7.98 -5.04
C LYS A 18 -3.86 -7.56 -3.57
N ILE A 19 -3.00 -8.05 -2.68
CA ILE A 19 -3.01 -7.64 -1.27
C ILE A 19 -2.85 -6.12 -1.14
N CYS A 20 -1.87 -5.53 -1.84
CA CYS A 20 -1.66 -4.09 -1.81
C CYS A 20 -2.89 -3.30 -2.28
N SER A 21 -3.57 -3.75 -3.34
CA SER A 21 -4.78 -3.11 -3.84
C SER A 21 -5.93 -3.17 -2.82
N TYR A 22 -6.15 -4.32 -2.18
CA TYR A 22 -7.18 -4.43 -1.13
C TYR A 22 -6.82 -3.63 0.12
N ALA A 23 -5.54 -3.60 0.52
CA ALA A 23 -5.07 -2.77 1.63
C ALA A 23 -5.39 -1.29 1.40
N GLN A 24 -5.15 -0.78 0.18
CA GLN A 24 -5.52 0.58 -0.20
C GLN A 24 -7.04 0.80 -0.20
N GLY A 25 -7.81 -0.15 -0.74
CA GLY A 25 -9.27 -0.06 -0.78
C GLY A 25 -9.91 -0.03 0.62
N PHE A 26 -9.45 -0.89 1.54
CA PHE A 26 -9.93 -0.88 2.92
C PHE A 26 -9.47 0.36 3.70
N ALA A 27 -8.25 0.86 3.45
CA ALA A 27 -7.81 2.14 4.02
C ALA A 27 -8.68 3.31 3.53
N LEU A 28 -9.11 3.30 2.26
CA LEU A 28 -10.02 4.30 1.71
C LEU A 28 -11.41 4.21 2.35
N LEU A 29 -11.94 3.00 2.55
CA LEU A 29 -13.18 2.81 3.32
C LEU A 29 -13.03 3.31 4.76
N GLY A 30 -11.85 3.13 5.37
CA GLY A 30 -11.52 3.67 6.68
C GLY A 30 -11.59 5.19 6.74
N ALA A 31 -10.93 5.86 5.80
CA ALA A 31 -10.98 7.32 5.68
C ALA A 31 -12.42 7.82 5.44
N ALA A 32 -13.18 7.17 4.56
CA ALA A 32 -14.58 7.54 4.32
C ALA A 32 -15.47 7.30 5.56
N SER A 33 -15.26 6.21 6.29
CA SER A 33 -16.01 5.95 7.52
C SER A 33 -15.74 7.00 8.59
N GLN A 34 -14.51 7.53 8.66
CA GLN A 34 -14.14 8.61 9.58
C GLN A 34 -14.73 9.95 9.15
N GLU A 35 -14.63 10.30 7.86
CA GLU A 35 -15.14 11.57 7.33
C GLU A 35 -16.67 11.69 7.43
N TYR A 36 -17.39 10.56 7.25
CA TYR A 36 -18.85 10.55 7.16
C TYR A 36 -19.55 9.89 8.36
N ASP A 37 -18.82 9.59 9.44
CA ASP A 37 -19.34 8.96 10.66
C ASP A 37 -20.15 7.66 10.42
N TYR A 38 -19.80 6.88 9.41
CA TYR A 38 -20.54 5.68 9.04
C TYR A 38 -20.36 4.50 9.99
N ASN A 39 -19.29 4.51 10.81
CA ASN A 39 -18.92 3.40 11.68
C ASN A 39 -18.93 2.04 10.96
N LEU A 40 -18.27 1.98 9.79
CA LEU A 40 -18.29 0.83 8.91
C LEU A 40 -17.73 -0.43 9.60
N ASN A 41 -18.37 -1.57 9.35
CA ASN A 41 -17.86 -2.87 9.75
C ASN A 41 -17.09 -3.53 8.60
N TYR A 42 -15.76 -3.41 8.60
CA TYR A 42 -14.91 -3.91 7.53
C TYR A 42 -14.93 -5.44 7.38
N GLY A 43 -14.99 -6.18 8.48
CA GLY A 43 -15.14 -7.63 8.45
C GLY A 43 -16.44 -8.04 7.75
N GLU A 44 -17.51 -7.28 7.98
CA GLU A 44 -18.80 -7.56 7.37
C GLU A 44 -18.88 -7.14 5.89
N ILE A 45 -18.22 -6.05 5.52
CA ILE A 45 -18.00 -5.69 4.12
C ILE A 45 -17.25 -6.82 3.39
N ALA A 46 -16.18 -7.34 3.98
CA ALA A 46 -15.45 -8.46 3.41
C ALA A 46 -16.33 -9.71 3.28
N ARG A 47 -17.17 -10.00 4.29
CA ARG A 47 -18.09 -11.15 4.30
C ARG A 47 -19.10 -11.09 3.15
N ILE A 48 -19.73 -9.93 2.91
CA ILE A 48 -20.75 -9.79 1.86
C ILE A 48 -20.14 -9.87 0.45
N TRP A 49 -18.88 -9.49 0.28
CA TRP A 49 -18.18 -9.63 -1.00
C TRP A 49 -17.77 -11.08 -1.33
N ARG A 50 -17.87 -12.02 -0.38
CA ARG A 50 -17.50 -13.43 -0.61
C ARG A 50 -18.40 -14.15 -1.61
N GLY A 51 -19.63 -13.67 -1.82
CA GLY A 51 -20.61 -14.32 -2.68
C GLY A 51 -21.37 -13.32 -3.55
N GLY A 52 -21.87 -13.78 -4.70
CA GLY A 52 -22.65 -12.97 -5.64
C GLY A 52 -21.83 -11.95 -6.46
N CYS A 53 -20.97 -11.16 -5.81
CA CYS A 53 -20.20 -10.12 -6.50
C CYS A 53 -19.09 -10.69 -7.41
N ILE A 54 -18.55 -9.85 -8.30
CA ILE A 54 -17.52 -10.23 -9.28
C ILE A 54 -16.18 -10.53 -8.62
N ILE A 55 -15.82 -9.82 -7.55
CA ILE A 55 -14.53 -9.95 -6.87
C ILE A 55 -14.45 -11.13 -5.87
N ARG A 56 -15.51 -11.95 -5.81
CA ARG A 56 -15.62 -13.10 -4.90
C ARG A 56 -14.39 -14.01 -5.00
N ALA A 57 -13.80 -14.34 -3.85
CA ALA A 57 -12.64 -15.22 -3.73
C ALA A 57 -12.48 -15.71 -2.30
N ALA A 58 -11.83 -16.86 -2.10
CA ALA A 58 -11.40 -17.33 -0.76
C ALA A 58 -10.54 -16.29 -0.03
N PHE A 59 -9.82 -15.44 -0.78
CA PHE A 59 -9.09 -14.29 -0.28
C PHE A 59 -9.89 -13.35 0.64
N LEU A 60 -11.21 -13.25 0.44
CA LEU A 60 -12.07 -12.41 1.27
C LEU A 60 -12.37 -13.04 2.64
N ASP A 61 -12.24 -14.36 2.79
CA ASP A 61 -12.27 -15.01 4.10
C ASP A 61 -11.05 -14.58 4.93
N ASP A 62 -9.87 -14.50 4.31
CA ASP A 62 -8.65 -14.05 4.98
C ASP A 62 -8.78 -12.59 5.45
N ILE A 63 -9.36 -11.71 4.62
CA ILE A 63 -9.60 -10.30 4.98
C ILE A 63 -10.59 -10.20 6.14
N ARG A 64 -11.69 -10.96 6.06
CA ARG A 64 -12.68 -11.02 7.15
C ARG A 64 -12.00 -11.46 8.45
N ALA A 65 -11.21 -12.53 8.41
CA ALA A 65 -10.50 -13.05 9.57
C ALA A 65 -9.54 -12.01 10.17
N ALA A 66 -8.82 -11.25 9.33
CA ALA A 66 -7.96 -10.15 9.81
C ALA A 66 -8.74 -9.09 10.59
N PHE A 67 -9.91 -8.66 10.09
CA PHE A 67 -10.75 -7.69 10.80
C PHE A 67 -11.53 -8.27 12.00
N GLU A 68 -11.76 -9.59 12.04
CA GLU A 68 -12.27 -10.28 13.23
C GLU A 68 -11.20 -10.32 14.34
N ARG A 69 -9.93 -10.53 13.99
CA ARG A 69 -8.80 -10.48 14.92
C ARG A 69 -8.54 -9.07 15.44
N ASN A 70 -8.61 -8.06 14.57
CA ASN A 70 -8.42 -6.66 14.93
C ASN A 70 -9.37 -5.75 14.12
N ARG A 71 -10.41 -5.24 14.79
CA ARG A 71 -11.41 -4.37 14.18
C ARG A 71 -10.88 -2.98 13.82
N ASP A 72 -9.83 -2.54 14.53
CA ASP A 72 -9.23 -1.20 14.38
C ASP A 72 -7.94 -1.25 13.55
N LEU A 73 -7.80 -2.28 12.71
CA LEU A 73 -6.65 -2.44 11.84
C LEU A 73 -6.54 -1.26 10.86
N SER A 74 -5.50 -0.44 11.03
CA SER A 74 -5.27 0.76 10.20
C SER A 74 -5.00 0.44 8.73
N ASN A 75 -4.47 -0.75 8.46
CA ASN A 75 -4.15 -1.22 7.11
C ASN A 75 -3.98 -2.74 7.10
N LEU A 76 -4.46 -3.41 6.05
CA LEU A 76 -4.31 -4.87 5.91
C LEU A 76 -2.85 -5.34 5.95
N LEU A 77 -1.88 -4.53 5.51
CA LEU A 77 -0.46 -4.89 5.59
C LEU A 77 0.08 -4.97 7.03
N MET A 78 -0.65 -4.45 8.02
CA MET A 78 -0.30 -4.54 9.44
C MET A 78 -0.82 -5.83 10.10
N ASP A 79 -1.70 -6.57 9.43
CA ASP A 79 -2.05 -7.92 9.85
C ASP A 79 -0.88 -8.89 9.58
N ALA A 80 -0.63 -9.80 10.52
CA ALA A 80 0.54 -10.68 10.47
C ALA A 80 0.54 -11.61 9.24
N GLU A 81 -0.62 -12.12 8.83
CA GLU A 81 -0.73 -13.05 7.71
C GLU A 81 -0.52 -12.32 6.38
N PHE A 82 -1.18 -11.17 6.19
CA PHE A 82 -1.01 -10.35 4.98
C PHE A 82 0.38 -9.73 4.88
N GLY A 83 0.90 -9.19 5.99
CA GLY A 83 2.25 -8.65 6.06
C GLY A 83 3.29 -9.70 5.67
N GLN A 84 3.21 -10.90 6.25
CA GLN A 84 4.10 -12.00 5.91
C GLN A 84 3.91 -12.48 4.45
N ALA A 85 2.68 -12.51 3.96
CA ALA A 85 2.37 -12.93 2.60
C ALA A 85 3.04 -12.01 1.56
N VAL A 86 3.03 -10.70 1.79
CA VAL A 86 3.71 -9.72 0.91
C VAL A 86 5.22 -9.78 1.10
N GLN A 87 5.71 -9.81 2.35
CA GLN A 87 7.15 -9.86 2.62
C GLN A 87 7.83 -11.08 2.00
N SER A 88 7.21 -12.25 2.07
CA SER A 88 7.74 -13.50 1.46
C SER A 88 7.74 -13.48 -0.07
N ARG A 89 6.94 -12.62 -0.70
CA ARG A 89 6.75 -12.55 -2.16
C ARG A 89 7.36 -11.31 -2.83
N GLN A 90 7.82 -10.33 -2.06
CA GLN A 90 8.33 -9.07 -2.60
C GLN A 90 9.49 -9.25 -3.62
N ALA A 91 10.29 -10.32 -3.47
CA ALA A 91 11.38 -10.60 -4.39
C ALA A 91 10.87 -11.01 -5.78
N ALA A 92 9.76 -11.76 -5.84
CA ALA A 92 9.09 -12.13 -7.10
C ALA A 92 8.50 -10.90 -7.80
N LEU A 93 7.76 -10.06 -7.05
CA LEU A 93 7.24 -8.77 -7.51
C LEU A 93 8.32 -7.91 -8.17
N ARG A 94 9.50 -7.77 -7.53
CA ARG A 94 10.65 -7.03 -8.10
C ARG A 94 11.19 -7.68 -9.38
N ARG A 95 11.37 -9.01 -9.42
CA ARG A 95 11.88 -9.72 -10.60
C ARG A 95 10.94 -9.61 -11.81
N VAL A 96 9.62 -9.70 -11.58
CA VAL A 96 8.62 -9.54 -12.64
C VAL A 96 8.68 -8.13 -13.20
N ILE A 97 8.66 -7.10 -12.35
CA ILE A 97 8.73 -5.70 -12.79
C ILE A 97 10.03 -5.44 -13.55
N GLN A 98 11.18 -5.91 -13.06
CA GLN A 98 12.46 -5.76 -13.75
C GLN A 98 12.41 -6.41 -15.14
N THR A 99 11.86 -7.63 -15.23
CA THR A 99 11.72 -8.35 -16.49
C THR A 99 10.80 -7.59 -17.45
N ALA A 100 9.64 -7.13 -16.98
CA ALA A 100 8.68 -6.39 -17.77
C ALA A 100 9.28 -5.09 -18.32
N VAL A 101 9.92 -4.29 -17.47
CA VAL A 101 10.60 -3.05 -17.86
C VAL A 101 11.70 -3.30 -18.89
N THR A 102 12.55 -4.32 -18.66
CA THR A 102 13.64 -4.67 -19.59
C THR A 102 13.12 -5.07 -20.97
N ASN A 103 11.93 -5.67 -21.04
CA ASN A 103 11.31 -6.12 -22.29
C ASN A 103 10.29 -5.12 -22.86
N GLY A 104 10.16 -3.92 -22.29
CA GLY A 104 9.20 -2.92 -22.76
C GLY A 104 7.73 -3.32 -22.56
N VAL A 105 7.43 -4.22 -21.62
CA VAL A 105 6.07 -4.64 -21.28
C VAL A 105 5.53 -3.74 -20.15
N PRO A 106 4.41 -3.01 -20.35
CA PRO A 106 3.85 -2.17 -19.31
C PRO A 106 3.22 -3.02 -18.19
N CYS A 107 3.65 -2.80 -16.95
CA CYS A 107 3.17 -3.51 -15.75
C CYS A 107 2.69 -2.52 -14.66
N LEU A 108 1.87 -1.55 -15.04
CA LEU A 108 1.51 -0.38 -14.21
C LEU A 108 0.98 -0.74 -12.81
N ALA A 109 0.08 -1.73 -12.72
CA ALA A 109 -0.51 -2.15 -11.45
C ALA A 109 0.54 -2.78 -10.52
N PHE A 110 1.44 -3.62 -11.05
CA PHE A 110 2.52 -4.23 -10.27
C PHE A 110 3.53 -3.18 -9.80
N SER A 111 3.95 -2.28 -10.70
CA SER A 111 4.82 -1.16 -10.35
C SER A 111 4.23 -0.28 -9.25
N SER A 112 2.94 0.04 -9.34
CA SER A 112 2.24 0.83 -8.31
C SER A 112 2.14 0.08 -6.97
N ALA A 113 1.82 -1.22 -7.00
CA ALA A 113 1.76 -2.02 -5.78
C ALA A 113 3.12 -2.09 -5.07
N LEU A 114 4.22 -2.28 -5.81
CA LEU A 114 5.56 -2.26 -5.25
C LEU A 114 5.91 -0.88 -4.66
N ALA A 115 5.64 0.19 -5.41
CA ALA A 115 5.89 1.55 -4.94
C ALA A 115 5.11 1.87 -3.66
N TYR A 116 3.84 1.45 -3.59
CA TYR A 116 3.02 1.57 -2.39
C TYR A 116 3.61 0.80 -1.21
N PHE A 117 3.96 -0.48 -1.40
CA PHE A 117 4.54 -1.31 -0.34
C PHE A 117 5.84 -0.71 0.20
N ASP A 118 6.75 -0.30 -0.69
CA ASP A 118 8.02 0.31 -0.32
C ASP A 118 7.81 1.67 0.37
N ALA A 119 6.86 2.49 -0.10
CA ALA A 119 6.54 3.76 0.54
C ALA A 119 5.95 3.56 1.94
N TYR A 120 4.99 2.64 2.09
CA TYR A 120 4.26 2.42 3.34
C TYR A 120 5.17 1.91 4.47
N ARG A 121 6.15 1.06 4.15
CA ARG A 121 7.11 0.52 5.13
C ARG A 121 8.31 1.44 5.40
N THR A 122 8.42 2.58 4.70
CA THR A 122 9.56 3.49 4.82
C THR A 122 9.24 4.60 5.83
N ALA A 123 9.87 4.56 7.00
CA ALA A 123 9.65 5.53 8.06
C ALA A 123 10.07 6.98 7.67
N ARG A 124 11.00 7.14 6.73
CA ARG A 124 11.47 8.44 6.24
C ARG A 124 11.46 8.48 4.72
N LEU A 125 10.42 9.09 4.16
CA LEU A 125 10.28 9.34 2.73
C LEU A 125 10.99 10.64 2.31
N PRO A 126 11.34 10.78 1.02
CA PRO A 126 11.96 12.00 0.48
C PRO A 126 11.03 13.24 0.45
N ALA A 127 9.88 13.18 1.13
CA ALA A 127 8.94 14.29 1.25
C ALA A 127 9.55 15.51 1.99
N ASN A 128 10.65 15.33 2.72
CA ASN A 128 11.43 16.43 3.28
C ASN A 128 11.95 17.40 2.19
N LEU A 129 12.35 16.88 1.02
CA LEU A 129 12.78 17.73 -0.10
C LEU A 129 11.60 18.49 -0.69
N THR A 130 10.44 17.85 -0.83
CA THR A 130 9.20 18.52 -1.27
C THR A 130 8.82 19.66 -0.30
N GLN A 131 8.91 19.42 1.01
CA GLN A 131 8.69 20.47 2.01
C GLN A 131 9.69 21.63 1.87
N ALA A 132 10.98 21.33 1.67
CA ALA A 132 12.01 22.35 1.46
C ALA A 132 11.74 23.18 0.19
N GLN A 133 11.38 22.53 -0.93
CA GLN A 133 11.03 23.21 -2.18
C GLN A 133 9.84 24.15 -1.99
N ARG A 134 8.76 23.67 -1.37
CA ARG A 134 7.55 24.48 -1.10
C ARG A 134 7.86 25.70 -0.23
N ASP A 135 8.72 25.54 0.77
CA ASP A 135 9.15 26.66 1.60
C ASP A 135 10.03 27.64 0.82
N TYR A 136 10.94 27.14 -0.02
CA TYR A 136 11.82 27.94 -0.88
C TYR A 136 11.05 28.87 -1.83
N PHE A 137 10.18 28.32 -2.68
CA PHE A 137 9.55 29.11 -3.75
C PHE A 137 8.25 29.80 -3.31
N GLY A 138 7.67 29.41 -2.17
CA GLY A 138 6.31 29.79 -1.79
C GLY A 138 6.10 30.09 -0.31
N ALA A 139 7.15 30.16 0.50
CA ALA A 139 7.09 30.43 1.94
C ALA A 139 6.03 29.58 2.69
N HIS A 140 5.85 28.33 2.22
CA HIS A 140 4.80 27.44 2.72
C HIS A 140 5.06 26.86 4.10
N THR A 141 6.21 27.15 4.71
CA THR A 141 6.66 26.62 6.00
C THR A 141 6.83 25.08 6.03
N TYR A 142 7.48 24.58 7.08
CA TYR A 142 7.66 23.15 7.31
C TYR A 142 7.77 22.84 8.82
N ARG A 143 7.65 21.55 9.18
CA ARG A 143 7.91 21.04 10.53
C ARG A 143 9.26 20.33 10.58
N ARG A 144 9.84 20.23 11.78
CA ARG A 144 11.09 19.52 12.02
C ARG A 144 10.87 18.29 12.91
N ILE A 145 11.87 17.43 12.93
CA ILE A 145 11.86 16.17 13.67
C ILE A 145 12.54 16.27 15.04
N ASP A 146 13.28 17.35 15.28
CA ASP A 146 14.09 17.57 16.47
C ASP A 146 13.43 18.53 17.48
N ARG A 147 12.38 19.25 17.06
CA ARG A 147 11.61 20.17 17.90
C ARG A 147 10.24 20.45 17.32
N GLU A 148 9.31 20.76 18.21
CA GLU A 148 7.96 21.21 17.84
C GLU A 148 7.97 22.62 17.26
N GLY A 149 6.97 22.93 16.43
CA GLY A 149 6.78 24.24 15.82
C GLY A 149 6.65 24.20 14.29
N VAL A 150 6.43 25.38 13.73
CA VAL A 150 6.34 25.65 12.29
C VAL A 150 7.47 26.60 11.92
N PHE A 151 8.23 26.25 10.90
CA PHE A 151 9.46 26.94 10.53
C PHE A 151 9.37 27.43 9.09
N HIS A 152 9.91 28.62 8.85
CA HIS A 152 10.25 29.14 7.52
C HIS A 152 11.77 29.36 7.49
N SER A 153 12.39 29.19 6.33
CA SER A 153 13.81 29.49 6.13
C SER A 153 13.97 30.51 5.01
N ASP A 154 14.90 31.44 5.21
CA ASP A 154 15.38 32.28 4.12
C ASP A 154 16.47 31.48 3.38
N TRP A 155 16.15 31.03 2.17
CA TRP A 155 17.00 30.15 1.39
C TRP A 155 17.93 30.89 0.42
N GLY A 156 17.70 32.18 0.20
CA GLY A 156 18.46 33.00 -0.75
C GLY A 156 19.59 33.81 -0.11
N ALA A 157 19.74 33.72 1.21
CA ALA A 157 20.76 34.42 2.00
C ALA A 157 22.12 33.71 2.01
#